data_AF-A0A655QTR6-F1
#
_entry.id   AF-A0A655QTR6-F1
#
_cell.length_a   1.000
_cell.length_b   1.000
_cell.length_c   1.000
_cell.angle_alpha   90.00
_cell.angle_beta   90.00
_cell.angle_gamma   90.00
#
_symmetry.space_group_name_H-M   'P 1'
#
loop_
_entity.id
_entity.type
_entity.pdbx_description
1 polymer ?
#
loop_
_entity_poly.entity_id
_entity_poly.type
_entity_poly.pdbx_seq_one_letter_code
_entity_poly.pdbx_strand_id
1 'polypeptide(L)'
;MRDVVENGGKLYAVGYSSYDTDNHYMQASVFELDNTSNFSNAASWTTKAVSGAESRIGGDYIHSNSVVTDVNKNLVALGSAKRAGSRPENGAAGNRLFVIEDVSASTPTANFLTGGIFFTGAGGKAGAINSYNEIVGQVDANDTRENDGKPRRKRGFIYPYSANGSDPSRMAIFANKAWLLDDLTNDNTATGNNNQFRIIDATDINDAGVISATALKCSGGYDTTAHNSLCSNREETVVAVKLVPIVNATSANIQQRSTEEQASERKGGSFGLGLLMVLGVLGFRRK
;
A
#
# COMPACT_ATOMS: atom_id res chain seq x y z
N MET A 1 19.89 8.94 0.32
CA MET A 1 18.90 9.61 -0.56
C MET A 1 18.25 8.55 -1.44
N ARG A 2 16.97 8.73 -1.78
CA ARG A 2 16.14 7.81 -2.58
C ARG A 2 15.70 8.46 -3.89
N ASP A 3 15.34 9.74 -3.82
CA ASP A 3 14.97 10.55 -4.97
C ASP A 3 15.35 12.02 -4.75
N VAL A 4 15.34 12.83 -5.81
CA VAL A 4 15.76 14.24 -5.81
C VAL A 4 15.00 15.07 -6.83
N VAL A 5 14.65 16.30 -6.43
CA VAL A 5 14.03 17.30 -7.30
C VAL A 5 14.73 18.65 -7.16
N GLU A 6 14.88 19.35 -8.28
CA GLU A 6 15.32 20.75 -8.34
C GLU A 6 14.09 21.66 -8.44
N ASN A 7 14.06 22.72 -7.64
CA ASN A 7 13.02 23.73 -7.71
C ASN A 7 13.59 25.11 -7.35
N GLY A 8 13.56 26.04 -8.30
CA GLY A 8 13.95 27.43 -8.06
C GLY A 8 15.42 27.62 -7.67
N GLY A 9 16.32 26.77 -8.18
CA GLY A 9 17.75 26.79 -7.85
C GLY A 9 18.11 26.07 -6.55
N LYS A 10 17.13 25.49 -5.85
CA LYS A 10 17.30 24.62 -4.68
C LYS A 10 17.21 23.15 -5.08
N LEU A 11 17.86 22.27 -4.31
CA LEU A 11 17.66 20.83 -4.43
C LEU A 11 16.99 20.29 -3.17
N TYR A 12 15.99 19.44 -3.38
CA TYR A 12 15.32 18.67 -2.34
C TYR A 12 15.54 17.20 -2.65
N ALA A 13 16.34 16.52 -1.82
CA ALA A 13 16.48 15.08 -1.86
C ALA A 13 15.72 14.45 -0.69
N VAL A 14 15.21 13.25 -0.90
CA VAL A 14 14.42 12.54 0.12
C VAL A 14 15.05 11.20 0.46
N GLY A 15 14.73 10.63 1.62
CA GLY A 15 15.27 9.34 2.02
C GLY A 15 15.09 9.04 3.50
N TYR A 16 16.16 8.57 4.11
CA TYR A 16 16.26 8.38 5.55
C TYR A 16 17.62 8.86 6.04
N SER A 17 17.69 9.21 7.32
CA SER A 17 18.92 9.48 8.05
C SER A 17 18.85 8.87 9.46
N SER A 18 19.97 8.88 10.18
CA SER A 18 20.05 8.51 11.59
C SER A 18 20.09 9.76 12.48
N TYR A 19 19.14 10.68 12.27
CA TYR A 19 19.11 12.01 12.89
C TYR A 19 19.18 12.02 14.43
N ASP A 20 18.64 10.99 15.08
CA ASP A 20 18.72 10.79 16.53
C ASP A 20 20.17 10.47 16.95
N THR A 21 20.84 11.40 17.61
CA THR A 21 22.25 11.28 18.04
C THR A 21 22.46 10.26 19.17
N ASP A 22 21.41 9.89 19.90
CA ASP A 22 21.52 8.97 21.03
C ASP A 22 21.28 7.53 20.57
N ASN A 23 20.25 7.31 19.75
CA ASN A 23 19.82 5.97 19.36
C ASN A 23 20.14 5.60 17.91
N HIS A 24 20.44 6.58 17.04
CA HIS A 24 20.75 6.39 15.63
C HIS A 24 19.68 5.61 14.85
N TYR A 25 18.39 5.78 15.20
CA TYR A 25 17.30 5.11 14.51
C TYR A 25 17.18 5.58 13.04
N MET A 26 16.80 4.67 12.15
CA MET A 26 16.52 4.99 10.75
C MET A 26 15.19 5.75 10.63
N GLN A 27 15.27 7.05 10.30
CA GLN A 27 14.14 7.96 10.24
C GLN A 27 14.01 8.61 8.86
N ALA A 28 12.78 8.75 8.38
CA ALA A 28 12.44 9.49 7.19
C ALA A 28 12.99 10.92 7.26
N SER A 29 13.64 11.37 6.19
CA SER A 29 14.30 12.68 6.17
C SER A 29 14.25 13.33 4.80
N VAL A 30 14.22 14.66 4.81
CA VAL A 30 14.40 15.53 3.65
C VAL A 30 15.77 16.21 3.77
N PHE A 31 16.52 16.25 2.68
CA PHE A 31 17.79 16.93 2.54
C PHE A 31 17.61 18.11 1.60
N GLU A 32 17.88 19.31 2.08
CA GLU A 32 17.75 20.54 1.30
C GLU A 32 19.12 21.15 1.05
N LEU A 33 19.37 21.55 -0.19
CA LEU A 33 20.48 22.41 -0.58
C LEU A 33 19.91 23.75 -1.07
N ASP A 34 20.25 24.83 -0.37
CA ASP A 34 19.72 26.17 -0.65
C ASP A 34 20.13 26.77 -2.00
N ASN A 35 21.21 26.27 -2.59
CA ASN A 35 21.68 26.70 -3.89
C ASN A 35 22.47 25.58 -4.58
N THR A 36 22.01 25.16 -5.76
CA THR A 36 22.65 24.12 -6.60
C THR A 36 24.13 24.36 -6.89
N SER A 37 24.58 25.62 -6.94
CA SER A 37 26.01 25.94 -7.11
C SER A 37 26.88 25.54 -5.92
N ASN A 38 26.29 25.29 -4.75
CA ASN A 38 26.99 24.92 -3.52
C ASN A 38 26.99 23.40 -3.25
N PHE A 39 26.75 22.57 -4.27
CA PHE A 39 26.60 21.11 -4.10
C PHE A 39 27.74 20.47 -3.30
N SER A 40 28.99 20.89 -3.55
CA SER A 40 30.19 20.37 -2.86
C SER A 40 30.43 20.96 -1.46
N ASN A 41 29.67 21.97 -1.05
CA ASN A 41 29.80 22.58 0.28
C ASN A 41 28.86 21.88 1.27
N ALA A 42 29.42 21.02 2.11
CA ALA A 42 28.66 20.27 3.12
C ALA A 42 27.84 21.18 4.05
N ALA A 43 28.32 22.39 4.37
CA ALA A 43 27.61 23.33 5.25
C ALA A 43 26.36 23.96 4.60
N SER A 44 26.19 23.82 3.28
CA SER A 44 25.00 24.29 2.57
C SER A 44 23.85 23.27 2.57
N TRP A 45 24.07 22.08 3.09
CA TRP A 45 23.06 21.04 3.20
C TRP A 45 22.38 21.08 4.57
N THR A 46 21.05 21.11 4.56
CA THR A 46 20.22 20.96 5.76
C THR A 46 19.49 19.62 5.70
N THR A 47 19.51 18.86 6.81
CA THR A 47 18.70 17.64 6.95
C THR A 47 17.54 17.93 7.89
N LYS A 48 16.33 17.62 7.45
CA LYS A 48 15.08 17.78 8.20
C LYS A 48 14.47 16.40 8.44
N ALA A 49 14.25 16.03 9.70
CA ALA A 49 13.47 14.84 10.04
C ALA A 49 11.98 15.05 9.69
N VAL A 50 11.29 13.98 9.30
CA VAL A 50 9.87 14.05 8.96
C VAL A 50 9.04 13.84 10.22
N SER A 51 8.34 14.89 10.63
CA SER A 51 7.47 14.91 11.80
C SER A 51 6.34 13.89 11.68
N GLY A 52 6.13 13.11 12.74
CA GLY A 52 5.12 12.05 12.83
C GLY A 52 5.56 10.70 12.27
N ALA A 53 6.68 10.61 11.56
CA ALA A 53 7.23 9.36 11.03
C ALA A 53 8.43 8.84 11.85
N GLU A 54 8.79 9.49 12.95
CA GLU A 54 9.95 9.14 13.76
C GLU A 54 9.78 7.79 14.45
N SER A 55 10.91 7.15 14.78
CA SER A 55 10.88 5.91 15.56
C SER A 55 10.31 6.10 16.96
N ARG A 56 10.60 7.25 17.59
CA ARG A 56 10.06 7.61 18.89
C ARG A 56 9.24 8.88 18.82
N ILE A 57 8.01 8.83 19.34
CA ILE A 57 7.08 9.97 19.39
C ILE A 57 6.54 10.04 20.82
N GLY A 58 6.72 11.19 21.48
CA GLY A 58 6.27 11.35 22.88
C GLY A 58 6.91 10.36 23.87
N GLY A 59 8.14 9.88 23.58
CA GLY A 59 8.86 8.89 24.39
C GLY A 59 8.58 7.42 24.03
N ASP A 60 7.46 7.15 23.35
CA ASP A 60 7.09 5.81 22.90
C ASP A 60 7.80 5.39 21.62
N TYR A 61 8.24 4.13 21.56
CA TYR A 61 8.77 3.53 20.33
C TYR A 61 7.61 3.09 19.42
N ILE A 62 7.30 3.92 18.42
CA ILE A 62 6.14 3.79 17.53
C ILE A 62 6.50 3.07 16.24
N HIS A 63 7.58 3.50 15.59
CA HIS A 63 8.04 2.97 14.31
C HIS A 63 9.39 2.30 14.45
N SER A 64 9.53 1.11 13.87
CA SER A 64 10.83 0.43 13.80
C SER A 64 11.78 1.14 12.84
N ASN A 65 11.24 1.70 11.76
CA ASN A 65 11.96 2.55 10.82
C ASN A 65 10.99 3.36 9.97
N SER A 66 11.49 4.41 9.32
CA SER A 66 10.76 5.15 8.29
C SER A 66 11.67 5.64 7.17
N VAL A 67 11.09 5.88 6.00
CA VAL A 67 11.80 6.32 4.80
C VAL A 67 10.86 7.09 3.87
N VAL A 68 11.35 8.16 3.26
CA VAL A 68 10.73 8.81 2.10
C VAL A 68 11.36 8.23 0.85
N THR A 69 10.56 7.79 -0.12
CA THR A 69 11.01 7.01 -1.27
C THR A 69 11.02 7.79 -2.57
N ASP A 70 10.15 8.79 -2.72
CA ASP A 70 9.92 9.47 -4.00
C ASP A 70 9.46 10.91 -3.78
N VAL A 71 9.81 11.84 -4.68
CA VAL A 71 9.41 13.26 -4.62
C VAL A 71 9.16 13.83 -6.03
N ASN A 72 8.02 14.49 -6.22
CA ASN A 72 7.70 15.06 -7.52
C ASN A 72 8.03 16.55 -7.64
N LYS A 73 7.82 17.09 -8.85
CA LYS A 73 8.05 18.51 -9.18
C LYS A 73 7.25 19.51 -8.35
N ASN A 74 6.16 19.08 -7.71
CA ASN A 74 5.31 19.91 -6.87
C ASN A 74 5.79 19.96 -5.42
N LEU A 75 6.95 19.35 -5.12
CA LEU A 75 7.51 19.18 -3.78
C LEU A 75 6.67 18.28 -2.87
N VAL A 76 5.81 17.44 -3.48
CA VAL A 76 5.05 16.41 -2.78
C VAL A 76 5.86 15.13 -2.79
N ALA A 77 6.03 14.50 -1.62
CA ALA A 77 6.81 13.28 -1.47
C ALA A 77 6.01 12.13 -0.87
N LEU A 78 6.39 10.91 -1.25
CA LEU A 78 5.78 9.66 -0.80
C LEU A 78 6.76 8.91 0.08
N GLY A 79 6.27 8.33 1.18
CA GLY A 79 7.08 7.53 2.08
C GLY A 79 6.30 6.46 2.82
N SER A 80 7.01 5.75 3.68
CA SER A 80 6.40 4.77 4.58
C SER A 80 7.10 4.68 5.93
N ALA A 81 6.32 4.36 6.97
CA ALA A 81 6.82 4.10 8.31
C ALA A 81 6.37 2.70 8.78
N LYS A 82 7.33 1.85 9.15
CA LYS A 82 7.08 0.50 9.64
C LYS A 82 6.69 0.55 11.11
N ARG A 83 5.45 0.18 11.44
CA ARG A 83 5.01 0.00 12.83
C ARG A 83 5.95 -0.95 13.56
N ALA A 84 6.35 -0.59 14.78
CA ALA A 84 7.12 -1.49 15.62
C ALA A 84 6.30 -2.75 15.92
N GLY A 85 6.96 -3.92 15.93
CA GLY A 85 6.30 -5.21 16.22
C GLY A 85 5.62 -5.24 17.60
N SER A 86 6.14 -4.47 18.56
CA SER A 86 5.58 -4.29 19.90
C SER A 86 4.39 -3.31 19.95
N ARG A 87 4.13 -2.56 18.86
CA ARG A 87 3.04 -1.59 18.73
C ARG A 87 2.22 -1.84 17.46
N PRO A 88 1.68 -3.06 17.26
CA PRO A 88 0.87 -3.34 16.08
C PRO A 88 -0.39 -2.47 16.09
N GLU A 89 -0.87 -2.14 14.90
CA GLU A 89 -2.12 -1.43 14.70
C GLU A 89 -3.10 -2.37 14.00
N ASN A 90 -4.28 -2.57 14.59
CA ASN A 90 -5.23 -3.58 14.14
C ASN A 90 -4.59 -4.98 13.92
N GLY A 91 -3.70 -5.38 14.84
CA GLY A 91 -3.06 -6.69 14.80
C GLY A 91 -1.98 -6.89 13.71
N ALA A 92 -1.56 -5.83 13.03
CA ALA A 92 -0.47 -5.86 12.07
C ALA A 92 0.61 -4.80 12.36
N ALA A 93 1.86 -5.17 12.15
CA ALA A 93 2.99 -4.25 12.17
C ALA A 93 3.28 -3.76 10.74
N GLY A 94 2.29 -3.10 10.12
CA GLY A 94 2.35 -2.71 8.71
C GLY A 94 3.35 -1.59 8.42
N ASN A 95 3.81 -1.52 7.17
CA ASN A 95 4.42 -0.30 6.61
C ASN A 95 3.29 0.66 6.25
N ARG A 96 3.08 1.71 7.04
CA ARG A 96 2.03 2.69 6.78
C ARG A 96 2.54 3.71 5.78
N LEU A 97 1.81 3.91 4.69
CA LEU A 97 2.17 4.89 3.67
C LEU A 97 1.79 6.30 4.15
N PHE A 98 2.62 7.27 3.85
CA PHE A 98 2.36 8.67 4.13
C PHE A 98 2.80 9.57 2.97
N VAL A 99 2.23 10.76 2.94
CA VAL A 99 2.57 11.84 2.00
C VAL A 99 3.13 13.02 2.78
N ILE A 100 4.18 13.63 2.26
CA ILE A 100 4.65 14.96 2.69
C ILE A 100 4.15 15.92 1.61
N GLU A 101 3.27 16.85 1.98
CA GLU A 101 2.64 17.74 1.01
C GLU A 101 3.56 18.85 0.51
N ASP A 102 4.59 19.16 1.29
CA ASP A 102 5.63 20.13 0.94
C ASP A 102 6.95 19.76 1.63
N VAL A 103 7.93 19.29 0.87
CA VAL A 103 9.27 18.97 1.39
C VAL A 103 10.10 20.23 1.71
N SER A 104 9.71 21.40 1.20
CA SER A 104 10.41 22.67 1.48
C SER A 104 10.05 23.27 2.84
N ALA A 105 8.94 22.84 3.43
CA ALA A 105 8.50 23.28 4.75
C ALA A 105 9.62 23.20 5.79
N SER A 106 9.61 24.12 6.76
CA SER A 106 10.58 24.10 7.88
C SER A 106 10.51 22.79 8.66
N THR A 107 9.30 22.23 8.77
CA THR A 107 8.99 20.98 9.45
C THR A 107 8.16 20.10 8.51
N PRO A 108 8.78 19.29 7.63
CA PRO A 108 8.05 18.36 6.78
C PRO A 108 7.30 17.35 7.67
N THR A 109 6.04 17.09 7.34
CA THR A 109 5.14 16.28 8.17
C THR A 109 4.59 15.09 7.38
N ALA A 110 4.54 13.92 8.03
CA ALA A 110 3.96 12.71 7.46
C ALA A 110 2.43 12.70 7.59
N ASN A 111 1.73 12.87 6.48
CA ASN A 111 0.29 12.68 6.39
C ASN A 111 0.00 11.23 5.99
N PHE A 112 -0.29 10.38 6.98
CA PHE A 112 -0.58 8.97 6.72
C PHE A 112 -1.87 8.80 5.91
N LEU A 113 -1.81 7.94 4.89
CA LEU A 113 -2.96 7.62 4.06
C LEU A 113 -4.02 6.88 4.90
N THR A 114 -5.27 7.33 4.80
CA THR A 114 -6.40 6.77 5.56
C THR A 114 -7.68 6.76 4.73
N GLY A 115 -8.62 5.90 5.09
CA GLY A 115 -9.93 5.79 4.45
C GLY A 115 -9.92 4.98 3.16
N GLY A 116 -11.11 4.58 2.69
CA GLY A 116 -11.26 3.73 1.50
C GLY A 116 -10.45 2.43 1.62
N ILE A 117 -9.50 2.23 0.71
CA ILE A 117 -8.60 1.06 0.70
C ILE A 117 -7.52 1.12 1.80
N PHE A 118 -7.27 2.29 2.41
CA PHE A 118 -6.30 2.50 3.49
C PHE A 118 -7.00 2.43 4.86
N PHE A 119 -7.57 1.27 5.16
CA PHE A 119 -8.23 1.03 6.45
C PHE A 119 -7.24 1.04 7.63
N THR A 120 -7.76 1.10 8.86
CA THR A 120 -6.93 1.13 10.08
C THR A 120 -6.00 -0.06 10.17
N GLY A 121 -4.69 0.22 10.29
CA GLY A 121 -3.65 -0.79 10.32
C GLY A 121 -3.30 -1.40 8.96
N ALA A 122 -3.82 -0.88 7.84
CA ALA A 122 -3.39 -1.27 6.51
C ALA A 122 -1.88 -1.00 6.34
N GLY A 123 -1.14 -2.04 5.99
CA GLY A 123 0.22 -1.93 5.51
C GLY A 123 0.25 -1.78 3.99
N GLY A 124 1.38 -1.31 3.47
CA GLY A 124 1.60 -1.17 2.05
C GLY A 124 3.07 -1.06 1.68
N LYS A 125 3.30 -0.77 0.40
CA LYS A 125 4.61 -0.42 -0.14
C LYS A 125 4.42 0.78 -1.07
N ALA A 126 5.21 1.81 -0.86
CA ALA A 126 5.26 2.96 -1.76
C ALA A 126 5.83 2.51 -3.12
N GLY A 127 5.13 2.84 -4.20
CA GLY A 127 5.62 2.70 -5.57
C GLY A 127 6.27 4.01 -5.99
N ALA A 128 5.47 4.87 -6.64
CA ALA A 128 5.90 6.18 -7.13
C ALA A 128 4.77 7.21 -7.07
N ILE A 129 5.10 8.48 -7.25
CA ILE A 129 4.20 9.62 -7.40
C ILE A 129 4.59 10.43 -8.64
N ASN A 130 3.67 10.61 -9.59
CA ASN A 130 3.95 11.40 -10.79
C ASN A 130 3.77 12.91 -10.57
N SER A 131 4.00 13.70 -11.62
CA SER A 131 3.84 15.16 -11.62
C SER A 131 2.42 15.67 -11.33
N TYR A 132 1.41 14.81 -11.37
CA TYR A 132 0.01 15.14 -11.13
C TYR A 132 -0.50 14.64 -9.76
N ASN A 133 0.43 14.24 -8.89
CA ASN A 133 0.16 13.66 -7.57
C ASN A 133 -0.63 12.34 -7.61
N GLU A 134 -0.53 11.59 -8.71
CA GLU A 134 -1.07 10.22 -8.75
C GLU A 134 -0.06 9.27 -8.13
N ILE A 135 -0.43 8.72 -6.98
CA ILE A 135 0.38 7.81 -6.19
C ILE A 135 0.03 6.39 -6.60
N VAL A 136 1.03 5.56 -6.87
CA VAL A 136 0.87 4.12 -7.03
C VAL A 136 1.66 3.35 -5.97
N GLY A 137 1.22 2.14 -5.69
CA GLY A 137 1.91 1.28 -4.74
C GLY A 137 1.16 -0.02 -4.50
N GLN A 138 1.45 -0.64 -3.38
CA GLN A 138 0.78 -1.82 -2.87
C GLN A 138 0.10 -1.51 -1.54
N VAL A 139 -1.07 -2.10 -1.29
CA VAL A 139 -1.80 -2.02 -0.02
C VAL A 139 -2.33 -3.39 0.39
N ASP A 140 -2.53 -3.59 1.69
CA ASP A 140 -3.33 -4.69 2.21
C ASP A 140 -4.77 -4.63 1.66
N ALA A 141 -5.28 -5.77 1.22
CA ALA A 141 -6.64 -5.94 0.70
C ALA A 141 -7.59 -6.62 1.70
N ASN A 142 -7.09 -6.98 2.88
CA ASN A 142 -7.90 -7.47 3.98
C ASN A 142 -7.29 -7.10 5.32
N ASP A 143 -8.12 -7.06 6.35
CA ASP A 143 -7.78 -6.60 7.69
C ASP A 143 -7.43 -7.74 8.66
N THR A 144 -7.35 -8.97 8.16
CA THR A 144 -7.05 -10.15 8.98
C THR A 144 -5.80 -9.93 9.81
N ARG A 145 -5.87 -10.22 11.11
CA ARG A 145 -4.75 -10.11 12.02
C ARG A 145 -3.56 -10.92 11.50
N GLU A 146 -2.38 -10.30 11.41
CA GLU A 146 -1.15 -10.97 10.99
C GLU A 146 -0.41 -11.61 12.17
N ASN A 147 -0.52 -11.03 13.38
CA ASN A 147 0.04 -11.64 14.58
C ASN A 147 -0.65 -12.97 14.89
N ASP A 148 0.09 -14.08 14.83
CA ASP A 148 -0.39 -15.47 14.89
C ASP A 148 -1.40 -15.83 13.77
N GLY A 149 -1.40 -15.06 12.67
CA GLY A 149 -2.31 -15.23 11.54
C GLY A 149 -1.59 -15.42 10.20
N LYS A 150 -2.38 -15.39 9.11
CA LYS A 150 -1.84 -15.47 7.75
C LYS A 150 -1.43 -14.08 7.25
N PRO A 151 -0.41 -13.98 6.37
CA PRO A 151 -0.09 -12.73 5.68
C PRO A 151 -1.32 -12.16 4.98
N ARG A 152 -1.50 -10.84 5.06
CA ARG A 152 -2.60 -10.16 4.37
C ARG A 152 -2.40 -10.21 2.86
N ARG A 153 -3.52 -10.35 2.15
CA ARG A 153 -3.49 -10.29 0.67
C ARG A 153 -3.10 -8.88 0.27
N LYS A 154 -2.24 -8.74 -0.74
CA LYS A 154 -1.76 -7.45 -1.24
C LYS A 154 -2.38 -7.14 -2.60
N ARG A 155 -2.64 -5.85 -2.86
CA ARG A 155 -3.14 -5.36 -4.14
C ARG A 155 -2.43 -4.09 -4.55
N GLY A 156 -2.22 -3.92 -5.85
CA GLY A 156 -1.76 -2.68 -6.43
C GLY A 156 -2.86 -1.63 -6.37
N PHE A 157 -2.50 -0.38 -6.10
CA PHE A 157 -3.45 0.73 -6.06
C PHE A 157 -2.97 1.93 -6.90
N ILE A 158 -3.92 2.82 -7.21
CA ILE A 158 -3.66 4.19 -7.62
C ILE A 158 -4.48 5.14 -6.74
N TYR A 159 -3.90 6.29 -6.38
CA TYR A 159 -4.56 7.33 -5.62
C TYR A 159 -4.19 8.72 -6.14
N PRO A 160 -5.12 9.46 -6.77
CA PRO A 160 -4.89 10.88 -7.08
C PRO A 160 -4.97 11.72 -5.79
N TYR A 161 -3.81 11.97 -5.17
CA TYR A 161 -3.73 12.67 -3.91
C TYR A 161 -3.91 14.17 -4.09
N SER A 162 -4.77 14.78 -3.27
CA SER A 162 -5.05 16.21 -3.34
C SER A 162 -3.98 17.03 -2.62
N ALA A 163 -2.96 17.47 -3.35
CA ALA A 163 -1.93 18.39 -2.87
C ALA A 163 -1.64 19.53 -3.88
N ASN A 164 -0.64 20.37 -3.59
CA ASN A 164 -0.16 21.38 -4.52
C ASN A 164 0.16 20.75 -5.90
N GLY A 165 -0.23 21.41 -6.98
CA GLY A 165 -0.01 20.93 -8.35
C GLY A 165 -0.90 19.77 -8.83
N SER A 166 -1.94 19.39 -8.06
CA SER A 166 -2.92 18.39 -8.51
C SER A 166 -3.77 18.93 -9.67
N ASP A 167 -4.14 18.05 -10.60
CA ASP A 167 -5.05 18.37 -11.71
C ASP A 167 -6.47 17.85 -11.39
N PRO A 168 -7.46 18.73 -11.16
CA PRO A 168 -8.82 18.32 -10.80
C PRO A 168 -9.49 17.40 -11.84
N SER A 169 -9.17 17.57 -13.13
CA SER A 169 -9.75 16.75 -14.19
C SER A 169 -9.24 15.30 -14.13
N ARG A 170 -7.96 15.11 -13.79
CA ARG A 170 -7.37 13.78 -13.59
C ARG A 170 -7.87 13.12 -12.32
N MET A 171 -7.96 13.87 -11.23
CA MET A 171 -8.53 13.36 -9.97
C MET A 171 -9.99 12.89 -10.16
N ALA A 172 -10.77 13.62 -10.97
CA ALA A 172 -12.17 13.30 -11.24
C ALA A 172 -12.36 11.96 -11.97
N ILE A 173 -11.39 11.50 -12.77
CA ILE A 173 -11.40 10.16 -13.41
C ILE A 173 -11.56 9.08 -12.33
N PHE A 174 -10.96 9.27 -11.17
CA PHE A 174 -10.99 8.34 -10.06
C PHE A 174 -12.00 8.74 -8.97
N ALA A 175 -12.93 9.65 -9.27
CA ALA A 175 -13.89 10.19 -8.30
C ALA A 175 -13.22 10.72 -7.01
N ASN A 176 -12.02 11.31 -7.14
CA ASN A 176 -11.24 11.88 -6.05
C ASN A 176 -10.91 10.91 -4.90
N LYS A 177 -10.81 9.61 -5.18
CA LYS A 177 -10.47 8.59 -4.18
C LYS A 177 -9.47 7.58 -4.72
N ALA A 178 -8.86 6.83 -3.80
CA ALA A 178 -8.00 5.72 -4.13
C ALA A 178 -8.80 4.51 -4.63
N TRP A 179 -8.19 3.74 -5.52
CA TRP A 179 -8.75 2.52 -6.09
C TRP A 179 -7.72 1.39 -6.13
N LEU A 180 -8.20 0.16 -6.01
CA LEU A 180 -7.39 -0.99 -6.39
C LEU A 180 -7.30 -1.05 -7.92
N LEU A 181 -6.11 -1.30 -8.47
CA LEU A 181 -5.93 -1.41 -9.93
C LEU A 181 -6.73 -2.56 -10.55
N ASP A 182 -7.08 -3.54 -9.73
CA ASP A 182 -8.02 -4.60 -10.07
C ASP A 182 -9.41 -4.05 -10.48
N ASP A 183 -9.90 -2.97 -9.85
CA ASP A 183 -11.18 -2.33 -10.18
C ASP A 183 -11.13 -1.57 -11.50
N LEU A 184 -9.97 -0.98 -11.81
CA LEU A 184 -9.75 -0.21 -13.04
C LEU A 184 -9.62 -1.12 -14.27
N THR A 185 -9.18 -2.35 -14.06
CA THR A 185 -8.99 -3.35 -15.12
C THR A 185 -10.19 -4.28 -15.28
N ASN A 186 -11.18 -4.22 -14.38
CA ASN A 186 -12.34 -5.08 -14.44
C ASN A 186 -13.28 -4.69 -15.60
N ASP A 187 -13.64 -5.66 -16.43
CA ASP A 187 -14.62 -5.53 -17.51
C ASP A 187 -15.97 -6.17 -17.15
N ASN A 188 -16.13 -6.57 -15.89
CA ASN A 188 -17.27 -7.30 -15.33
C ASN A 188 -17.63 -8.59 -16.11
N THR A 189 -16.66 -9.18 -16.82
CA THR A 189 -16.85 -10.36 -17.66
C THR A 189 -15.93 -11.47 -17.15
N ALA A 190 -16.49 -12.53 -16.54
CA ALA A 190 -15.69 -13.61 -15.96
C ALA A 190 -14.80 -14.32 -17.00
N THR A 191 -15.26 -14.42 -18.25
CA THR A 191 -14.52 -14.96 -19.40
C THR A 191 -13.67 -13.90 -20.12
N GLY A 192 -13.67 -12.66 -19.63
CA GLY A 192 -12.92 -11.54 -20.21
C GLY A 192 -11.42 -11.70 -19.98
N ASN A 193 -10.62 -11.18 -20.91
CA ASN A 193 -9.15 -11.27 -20.84
C ASN A 193 -8.59 -10.61 -19.58
N ASN A 194 -9.21 -9.52 -19.12
CA ASN A 194 -8.75 -8.82 -17.93
C ASN A 194 -8.99 -9.64 -16.65
N ASN A 195 -9.97 -10.54 -16.67
CA ASN A 195 -10.19 -11.44 -15.54
C ASN A 195 -9.12 -12.54 -15.43
N GLN A 196 -8.07 -12.54 -16.25
CA GLN A 196 -6.90 -13.40 -16.04
C GLN A 196 -5.88 -12.81 -15.06
N PHE A 197 -6.01 -11.52 -14.69
CA PHE A 197 -4.99 -10.81 -13.93
C PHE A 197 -5.53 -10.30 -12.59
N ARG A 198 -4.66 -10.28 -11.57
CA ARG A 198 -4.82 -9.54 -10.32
C ARG A 198 -3.55 -8.73 -10.06
N ILE A 199 -3.65 -7.42 -10.08
CA ILE A 199 -2.52 -6.51 -9.89
C ILE A 199 -2.16 -6.49 -8.41
N ILE A 200 -0.93 -6.91 -8.10
CA ILE A 200 -0.48 -7.08 -6.71
C ILE A 200 0.53 -6.03 -6.26
N ASP A 201 1.28 -5.42 -7.17
CA ASP A 201 2.25 -4.37 -6.84
C ASP A 201 2.37 -3.41 -8.02
N ALA A 202 2.22 -2.11 -7.80
CA ALA A 202 2.44 -1.08 -8.79
C ALA A 202 3.67 -0.28 -8.39
N THR A 203 4.74 -0.39 -9.17
CA THR A 203 6.06 0.08 -8.75
C THR A 203 6.39 1.46 -9.27
N ASP A 204 5.80 1.86 -10.40
CA ASP A 204 6.11 3.14 -11.04
C ASP A 204 4.95 3.64 -11.91
N ILE A 205 4.86 4.96 -12.10
CA ILE A 205 3.87 5.65 -12.91
C ILE A 205 4.48 6.88 -13.57
N ASN A 206 4.23 7.07 -14.86
CA ASN A 206 4.65 8.29 -15.57
C ASN A 206 3.52 9.33 -15.67
N ASP A 207 3.85 10.51 -16.21
CA ASP A 207 2.91 11.63 -16.37
C ASP A 207 1.75 11.34 -17.35
N ALA A 208 1.94 10.36 -18.26
CA ALA A 208 0.88 9.87 -19.13
C ALA A 208 -0.08 8.88 -18.43
N GLY A 209 0.14 8.58 -17.14
CA GLY A 209 -0.65 7.62 -16.36
C GLY A 209 -0.35 6.14 -16.69
N VAL A 210 0.73 5.86 -17.42
CA VAL A 210 1.17 4.48 -17.71
C VAL A 210 1.86 3.93 -16.47
N ILE A 211 1.41 2.76 -16.01
CA ILE A 211 1.87 2.14 -14.76
C ILE A 211 2.67 0.87 -15.07
N SER A 212 3.84 0.75 -14.44
CA SER A 212 4.60 -0.50 -14.36
C SER A 212 4.17 -1.29 -13.14
N ALA A 213 3.74 -2.53 -13.32
CA ALA A 213 3.18 -3.33 -12.25
C ALA A 213 3.51 -4.82 -12.36
N THR A 214 3.28 -5.53 -11.26
CA THR A 214 3.32 -6.98 -11.16
C THR A 214 1.90 -7.50 -10.92
N ALA A 215 1.54 -8.58 -11.60
CA ALA A 215 0.24 -9.22 -11.46
C ALA A 215 0.40 -10.73 -11.19
N LEU A 216 -0.59 -11.30 -10.50
CA LEU A 216 -0.87 -12.72 -10.55
C LEU A 216 -1.69 -13.00 -11.81
N LYS A 217 -1.25 -13.95 -12.62
CA LYS A 217 -1.93 -14.40 -13.82
C LYS A 217 -2.48 -15.80 -13.61
N CYS A 218 -3.78 -15.94 -13.78
CA CYS A 218 -4.49 -17.20 -13.87
C CYS A 218 -4.79 -17.52 -15.35
N SER A 219 -4.10 -18.51 -15.91
CA SER A 219 -4.30 -18.91 -17.31
C SER A 219 -5.71 -19.49 -17.48
N GLY A 220 -6.50 -18.88 -18.38
CA GLY A 220 -7.91 -19.25 -18.58
C GLY A 220 -8.91 -18.43 -17.75
N GLY A 221 -8.44 -17.62 -16.81
CA GLY A 221 -9.27 -16.70 -16.02
C GLY A 221 -9.60 -17.22 -14.62
N TYR A 222 -9.88 -16.28 -13.71
CA TYR A 222 -10.45 -16.62 -12.40
C TYR A 222 -11.92 -17.03 -12.54
N ASP A 223 -12.42 -17.84 -11.61
CA ASP A 223 -13.80 -18.39 -11.65
C ASP A 223 -14.87 -17.28 -11.72
N THR A 224 -14.59 -16.14 -11.07
CA THR A 224 -15.45 -14.96 -11.01
C THR A 224 -14.63 -13.67 -11.13
N THR A 225 -15.30 -12.53 -11.24
CA THR A 225 -14.66 -11.22 -11.26
C THR A 225 -14.26 -10.72 -9.87
N ALA A 226 -14.61 -11.41 -8.79
CA ALA A 226 -14.31 -10.97 -7.42
C ALA A 226 -12.80 -10.87 -7.16
N HIS A 227 -12.42 -9.97 -6.24
CA HIS A 227 -11.01 -9.78 -5.85
C HIS A 227 -10.38 -11.06 -5.30
N ASN A 228 -11.16 -11.83 -4.54
CA ASN A 228 -10.73 -13.02 -3.83
C ASN A 228 -11.07 -14.35 -4.53
N SER A 229 -11.53 -14.27 -5.79
CA SER A 229 -11.87 -15.42 -6.63
C SER A 229 -10.72 -16.42 -6.73
N LEU A 230 -11.06 -17.69 -7.00
CA LEU A 230 -10.09 -18.75 -7.19
C LEU A 230 -9.71 -18.85 -8.68
N CYS A 231 -8.47 -19.25 -8.91
CA CYS A 231 -8.01 -19.61 -10.24
C CYS A 231 -8.50 -21.03 -10.56
N SER A 232 -9.16 -21.25 -11.70
CA SER A 232 -9.85 -22.51 -12.00
C SER A 232 -8.92 -23.73 -11.99
N ASN A 233 -7.68 -23.57 -12.47
CA ASN A 233 -6.64 -24.60 -12.44
C ASN A 233 -5.78 -24.56 -11.15
N ARG A 234 -6.08 -23.66 -10.21
CA ARG A 234 -5.36 -23.40 -8.95
C ARG A 234 -3.89 -23.01 -9.11
N GLU A 235 -3.48 -22.57 -10.30
CA GLU A 235 -2.12 -22.15 -10.59
C GLU A 235 -2.09 -20.67 -10.98
N GLU A 236 -1.50 -19.86 -10.10
CA GLU A 236 -1.21 -18.46 -10.36
C GLU A 236 0.28 -18.30 -10.69
N THR A 237 0.56 -17.55 -11.75
CA THR A 237 1.94 -17.20 -12.14
C THR A 237 2.18 -15.71 -11.94
N VAL A 238 3.38 -15.33 -11.50
CA VAL A 238 3.75 -13.91 -11.36
C VAL A 238 4.23 -13.39 -12.70
N VAL A 239 3.63 -12.30 -13.17
CA VAL A 239 3.97 -11.66 -14.45
C VAL A 239 4.16 -10.16 -14.28
N ALA A 240 5.04 -9.58 -15.08
CA ALA A 240 5.14 -8.14 -15.25
C ALA A 240 4.06 -7.66 -16.24
N VAL A 241 3.42 -6.54 -15.92
CA VAL A 241 2.38 -5.92 -16.77
C VAL A 241 2.63 -4.43 -16.90
N LYS A 242 2.22 -3.88 -18.04
CA LYS A 242 2.15 -2.44 -18.29
C LYS A 242 0.69 -2.05 -18.41
N LEU A 243 0.19 -1.23 -17.49
CA LEU A 243 -1.17 -0.71 -17.56
C LEU A 243 -1.14 0.60 -18.34
N VAL A 244 -2.00 0.71 -19.35
CA VAL A 244 -2.11 1.88 -20.20
C VAL A 244 -3.50 2.47 -20.01
N PRO A 245 -3.64 3.77 -19.70
CA PRO A 245 -4.93 4.42 -19.55
C PRO A 245 -5.79 4.29 -20.81
N ILE A 246 -7.09 4.12 -20.61
CA ILE A 246 -8.08 4.15 -21.68
C ILE A 246 -8.36 5.61 -22.03
N VAL A 247 -8.21 5.96 -23.31
CA VAL A 247 -8.46 7.33 -23.81
C VAL A 247 -9.91 7.73 -23.54
N ASN A 248 -10.11 8.93 -23.00
CA ASN A 248 -11.42 9.50 -22.64
C ASN A 248 -12.22 8.71 -21.58
N ALA A 249 -11.58 7.83 -20.83
CA ALA A 249 -12.23 7.17 -19.69
C ALA A 249 -12.55 8.16 -18.58
N THR A 250 -13.66 7.90 -17.90
CA THR A 250 -14.15 8.65 -16.75
C THR A 250 -14.41 7.70 -15.58
N SER A 251 -14.81 8.23 -14.43
CA SER A 251 -15.20 7.42 -13.28
C SER A 251 -16.33 6.43 -13.58
N ALA A 252 -17.18 6.70 -14.57
CA ALA A 252 -18.24 5.79 -15.01
C ALA A 252 -17.71 4.51 -15.68
N ASN A 253 -16.46 4.51 -16.13
CA ASN A 253 -15.82 3.34 -16.73
C ASN A 253 -15.20 2.40 -15.69
N ILE A 254 -15.04 2.84 -14.44
CA ILE A 254 -14.46 2.01 -13.37
C ILE A 254 -15.52 1.01 -12.91
N GLN A 255 -15.17 -0.28 -12.94
CA GLN A 255 -16.05 -1.37 -12.53
C GLN A 255 -15.50 -2.02 -11.26
N GLN A 256 -15.98 -1.60 -10.10
CA GLN A 256 -15.51 -2.18 -8.84
C GLN A 256 -15.77 -3.68 -8.77
N ARG A 257 -14.76 -4.46 -8.40
CA ARG A 257 -14.92 -5.90 -8.18
C ARG A 257 -15.59 -6.15 -6.83
N SER A 258 -16.38 -7.22 -6.77
CA SER A 258 -16.93 -7.70 -5.51
C SER A 258 -15.87 -8.43 -4.67
N THR A 259 -16.22 -8.73 -3.42
CA THR A 259 -15.51 -9.70 -2.59
C THR A 259 -16.52 -10.77 -2.19
N GLU A 260 -16.19 -12.03 -2.42
CA GLU A 260 -17.05 -13.16 -2.08
C GLU A 260 -16.90 -13.51 -0.59
N GLU A 261 -18.01 -13.71 0.10
CA GLU A 261 -18.01 -14.30 1.43
C GLU A 261 -17.74 -15.80 1.32
N GLN A 262 -16.59 -16.26 1.80
CA GLN A 262 -16.39 -17.69 1.95
C GLN A 262 -17.16 -18.15 3.19
N ALA A 263 -18.29 -18.84 2.96
CA ALA A 263 -18.98 -19.56 4.03
C ALA A 263 -17.99 -20.56 4.63
N SER A 264 -17.52 -20.29 5.85
CA SER A 264 -16.77 -21.29 6.62
C SER A 264 -17.77 -22.35 7.06
N GLU A 265 -18.07 -23.32 6.19
CA GLU A 265 -18.64 -24.58 6.63
C GLU A 265 -17.60 -25.28 7.51
N ARG A 266 -17.56 -24.91 8.79
CA ARG A 266 -17.02 -25.77 9.82
C ARG A 266 -17.96 -26.96 9.88
N LYS A 267 -17.65 -28.03 9.14
CA LYS A 267 -18.19 -29.35 9.44
C LYS A 267 -17.57 -29.81 10.75
N GLY A 268 -17.99 -29.19 11.84
CA GLY A 268 -17.75 -29.67 13.19
C GLY A 268 -18.34 -31.06 13.24
N GLY A 269 -17.46 -32.06 13.28
CA GLY A 269 -17.85 -33.46 13.31
C GLY A 269 -18.78 -33.69 14.50
N SER A 270 -20.07 -33.87 14.23
CA SER A 270 -21.00 -34.53 15.15
C SER A 270 -20.66 -36.02 15.18
N PHE A 271 -19.47 -36.35 15.69
CA PHE A 271 -19.01 -37.70 15.98
C PHE A 271 -18.52 -37.74 17.42
N GLY A 272 -19.34 -37.26 18.36
CA GLY A 272 -18.99 -37.19 19.78
C GLY A 272 -20.06 -37.71 20.72
N LEU A 273 -21.34 -37.42 20.46
CA LEU A 273 -22.40 -37.77 21.43
C LEU A 273 -22.88 -39.23 21.31
N GLY A 274 -22.91 -39.79 20.10
CA GLY A 274 -23.32 -41.20 19.91
C GLY A 274 -22.30 -42.20 20.44
N LEU A 275 -20.99 -41.92 20.28
CA LEU A 275 -19.91 -42.81 20.74
C LEU A 275 -19.75 -42.77 22.27
N LEU A 276 -20.02 -41.62 22.91
CA LEU A 276 -20.02 -41.49 24.37
C LEU A 276 -21.17 -42.27 25.03
N MET A 277 -22.32 -42.42 24.38
CA MET A 277 -23.41 -43.26 24.93
C MET A 277 -23.09 -44.76 24.86
N VAL A 278 -22.41 -45.22 23.81
CA VAL A 278 -22.02 -46.65 23.67
C VAL A 278 -20.96 -47.04 24.71
N LEU A 279 -20.02 -46.15 25.04
CA LEU A 279 -19.08 -46.35 26.15
C LEU A 279 -19.76 -46.30 27.53
N GLY A 280 -20.85 -45.53 27.68
CA GLY A 280 -21.66 -45.52 28.90
C GLY A 280 -22.40 -46.83 29.15
N VAL A 281 -22.94 -47.49 28.12
CA VAL A 281 -23.70 -48.75 28.27
C VAL A 281 -22.78 -49.96 28.47
N LEU A 282 -21.57 -49.95 27.89
CA LEU A 282 -20.58 -51.02 28.09
C LEU A 282 -19.86 -50.95 29.45
N GLY A 283 -19.88 -49.80 30.13
CA GLY A 283 -19.32 -49.61 31.47
C GLY A 283 -20.16 -50.18 32.63
N PHE A 284 -21.45 -50.47 32.40
CA PHE A 284 -22.37 -50.97 33.44
C PHE A 284 -22.52 -52.50 33.51
N ARG A 285 -21.72 -53.28 32.78
CA ARG A 285 -21.64 -54.74 33.00
C ARG A 285 -20.40 -55.11 33.80
N ARG A 286 -20.48 -54.92 35.13
CA ARG A 286 -19.69 -55.69 36.09
C ARG A 286 -20.61 -56.26 37.19
N LYS A 287 -20.76 -57.60 37.11
CA LYS A 287 -21.25 -58.58 38.09
C LYS A 287 -22.57 -58.29 38.80
#